data_AF-A0A6J6JJ12-F1
#
_entry.id   AF-A0A6J6JJ12-F1
#
_cell.length_a   1.000
_cell.length_b   1.000
_cell.length_c   1.000
_cell.angle_alpha   90.00
_cell.angle_beta   90.00
_cell.angle_gamma   90.00
#
_symmetry.space_group_name_H-M   'P 1'
#
loop_
_entity.id
_entity.type
_entity.pdbx_description
1 polymer ?
#
loop_
_entity_poly.entity_id
_entity_poly.type
_entity_poly.pdbx_seq_one_letter_code
_entity_poly.pdbx_strand_id
1 'polypeptide(L)'
;MQSSIGLAAELHFASCLPELNYDAGLGTGYLFGGDLTADRLVPENGILELRRPEINTSSLDILKAEDHRYDWWIARLERCSRILGLES
;
A
#
# COMPACT_ATOMS: atom_id res chain seq x y z
N MET A 1 0.77 -8.32 2.66
CA MET A 1 -0.51 -8.04 1.98
C MET A 1 -0.84 -6.58 2.20
N GLN A 2 -0.91 -5.80 1.11
CA GLN A 2 -1.08 -4.34 1.12
C GLN A 2 -2.04 -3.91 0.00
N SER A 3 -2.66 -2.74 0.11
CA SER A 3 -3.36 -2.10 -1.02
C SER A 3 -2.38 -1.69 -2.12
N SER A 4 -2.87 -1.24 -3.28
CA SER A 4 -2.02 -0.76 -4.39
C SER A 4 -0.99 0.28 -3.95
N ILE A 5 -1.32 1.15 -2.98
CA ILE A 5 -0.40 2.16 -2.45
C ILE A 5 0.80 1.54 -1.74
N GLY A 6 0.57 0.53 -0.88
CA GLY A 6 1.65 -0.16 -0.18
C GLY A 6 2.45 -1.08 -1.12
N LEU A 7 1.76 -1.79 -2.02
CA LEU A 7 2.39 -2.63 -3.03
C LEU A 7 3.32 -1.83 -3.94
N ALA A 8 3.01 -0.57 -4.26
CA ALA A 8 3.88 0.27 -5.07
C ALA A 8 5.24 0.54 -4.39
N ALA A 9 5.26 0.68 -3.06
CA ALA A 9 6.52 0.83 -2.32
C ALA A 9 7.35 -0.47 -2.34
N GLU A 10 6.69 -1.62 -2.15
CA GLU A 10 7.32 -2.94 -2.22
C GLU A 10 7.86 -3.23 -3.64
N LEU A 11 7.08 -2.90 -4.68
CA LEU A 11 7.47 -3.02 -6.09
C LEU A 11 8.66 -2.13 -6.43
N HIS A 12 8.66 -0.88 -5.96
CA HIS A 12 9.80 0.01 -6.13
C HIS A 12 11.05 -0.57 -5.48
N PHE A 13 10.95 -1.09 -4.25
CA PHE A 13 12.07 -1.77 -3.59
C PHE A 13 12.58 -2.97 -4.40
N ALA A 14 11.69 -3.85 -4.87
CA ALA A 14 12.06 -4.99 -5.71
C ALA A 14 12.75 -4.56 -7.02
N SER A 15 12.31 -3.46 -7.63
CA SER A 15 12.90 -2.90 -8.85
C SER A 15 14.32 -2.33 -8.66
N CYS A 16 14.70 -2.02 -7.43
CA CYS A 16 16.05 -1.54 -7.11
C CYS A 16 17.07 -2.68 -6.90
N LEU A 17 16.62 -3.94 -6.87
CA LEU A 17 17.52 -5.07 -6.73
C LEU A 17 18.35 -5.25 -8.02
N PRO A 18 19.67 -5.53 -7.91
CA PRO A 18 20.51 -5.75 -9.09
C PRO A 18 20.03 -6.93 -9.96
N GLU A 19 19.48 -7.96 -9.33
CA GLU A 19 18.92 -9.13 -9.97
C GLU A 19 17.68 -9.59 -9.20
N LEU A 20 16.66 -10.06 -9.92
CA LEU A 20 15.42 -10.60 -9.37
C LEU A 20 15.26 -12.06 -9.81
N ASN A 21 15.98 -12.96 -9.11
CA ASN A 21 16.06 -14.38 -9.47
C ASN A 21 14.81 -15.20 -9.07
N TYR A 22 13.89 -14.61 -8.30
CA TYR A 22 12.65 -15.22 -7.83
C TYR A 22 11.50 -14.21 -7.85
N ASP A 23 10.26 -14.72 -7.87
CA ASP A 23 9.08 -13.88 -7.70
C ASP A 23 9.12 -13.13 -6.36
N ALA A 24 8.73 -11.85 -6.38
CA ALA A 24 8.80 -10.96 -5.21
C ALA A 24 7.59 -11.08 -4.26
N GLY A 25 6.59 -11.93 -4.57
CA GLY A 25 5.41 -12.15 -3.73
C GLY A 25 4.39 -11.01 -3.75
N LEU A 26 4.40 -10.17 -4.79
CA LEU A 26 3.64 -8.91 -4.84
C LEU A 26 2.20 -9.06 -5.37
N GLY A 27 1.78 -10.27 -5.74
CA GLY A 27 0.43 -10.55 -6.26
C GLY A 27 -0.71 -10.52 -5.24
N THR A 28 -0.49 -9.99 -4.03
CA THR A 28 -1.46 -10.07 -2.93
C THR A 28 -2.62 -9.08 -3.03
N GLY A 29 -2.56 -8.10 -3.95
CA GLY A 29 -3.61 -7.11 -4.15
C GLY A 29 -4.97 -7.72 -4.52
N TYR A 30 -4.99 -8.87 -5.21
CA TYR A 30 -6.20 -9.59 -5.60
C TYR A 30 -7.03 -10.12 -4.42
N LEU A 31 -6.43 -10.23 -3.23
CA LEU A 31 -7.10 -10.80 -2.06
C LEU A 31 -7.99 -9.77 -1.34
N PHE A 32 -7.88 -8.48 -1.67
CA PHE A 32 -8.71 -7.45 -1.07
C PHE A 32 -10.04 -7.27 -1.81
N GLY A 33 -11.12 -7.07 -1.03
CA GLY A 33 -12.43 -6.71 -1.58
C GLY A 33 -12.51 -5.29 -2.17
N GLY A 34 -11.52 -4.44 -1.90
CA GLY A 34 -11.46 -3.05 -2.37
C GLY A 34 -10.04 -2.51 -2.42
N ASP A 35 -9.84 -1.42 -3.16
CA ASP A 35 -8.58 -0.69 -3.24
C ASP A 35 -8.84 0.83 -3.19
N LEU A 36 -7.83 1.60 -2.82
CA LEU A 36 -7.85 3.06 -2.75
C LEU A 36 -7.60 3.72 -4.12
N THR A 37 -7.27 2.94 -5.15
CA THR A 37 -6.98 3.42 -6.50
C THR A 37 -8.06 2.97 -7.48
N ALA A 38 -8.35 3.81 -8.48
CA ALA A 38 -9.24 3.41 -9.57
C ALA A 38 -8.57 2.37 -10.49
N ASP A 39 -7.28 2.56 -10.72
CA ASP A 39 -6.44 1.65 -11.47
C ASP A 39 -5.54 0.86 -10.50
N ARG A 40 -5.96 -0.38 -10.19
CA ARG A 40 -5.32 -1.24 -9.19
C ARG A 40 -3.98 -1.77 -9.68
N LEU A 41 -3.01 -1.83 -8.78
CA LEU A 41 -1.71 -2.44 -9.02
C LEU A 41 -1.83 -3.96 -8.84
N VAL A 42 -2.23 -4.65 -9.90
CA VAL A 42 -2.41 -6.10 -9.93
C VAL A 42 -1.58 -6.73 -11.06
N PRO A 43 -1.01 -7.94 -10.87
CA PRO A 43 -0.20 -8.56 -11.90
C PRO A 43 -0.99 -8.88 -13.18
N GLU A 44 -0.47 -8.47 -14.33
CA GLU A 44 -0.95 -8.88 -15.64
C GLU A 44 0.08 -9.81 -16.28
N ASN A 45 -0.32 -11.03 -16.64
CA ASN A 45 0.58 -12.07 -17.18
C ASN A 45 1.81 -12.33 -16.28
N GLY A 46 1.64 -12.23 -14.96
CA GLY A 46 2.71 -12.42 -13.98
C GLY A 46 3.67 -11.23 -13.84
N ILE A 47 3.36 -10.08 -14.44
CA ILE A 47 4.19 -8.88 -14.41
C ILE A 47 3.41 -7.74 -13.74
N LEU A 48 4.11 -6.94 -12.94
CA LEU A 48 3.60 -5.70 -12.37
C LEU A 48 4.29 -4.51 -13.01
N GLU A 49 3.50 -3.53 -13.46
CA GLU A 49 4.02 -2.26 -13.96
C GLU A 49 4.56 -1.40 -12.81
N LEU A 50 5.81 -0.94 -12.92
CA LEU A 50 6.37 0.00 -11.96
C LEU A 50 5.78 1.40 -12.18
N ARG A 51 4.76 1.73 -11.40
CA ARG A 51 4.12 3.06 -11.39
C ARG A 51 3.81 3.50 -9.97
N ARG A 52 3.64 4.81 -9.79
CA ARG A 52 3.08 5.38 -8.57
C ARG A 52 1.55 5.46 -8.74
N PRO A 53 0.75 4.68 -7.99
CA PRO A 53 -0.69 4.74 -8.12
C PRO A 53 -1.26 6.04 -7.55
N GLU A 54 -2.32 6.54 -8.19
CA GLU A 54 -3.05 7.71 -7.71
C GLU A 54 -4.21 7.30 -6.80
N ILE A 55 -4.37 8.02 -5.68
CA ILE A 55 -5.47 7.80 -4.76
C ILE A 55 -6.76 8.32 -5.40
N ASN A 56 -7.78 7.47 -5.47
CA ASN A 56 -9.12 7.84 -5.86
C ASN A 56 -9.91 8.26 -4.61
N THR A 57 -10.22 9.55 -4.50
CA THR A 57 -10.94 10.12 -3.34
C THR A 57 -12.30 9.48 -3.12
N SER A 58 -13.02 9.11 -4.18
CA SER A 58 -14.30 8.40 -4.04
C SER A 58 -14.16 7.02 -3.40
N SER A 59 -13.00 6.37 -3.53
CA SER A 59 -12.72 5.09 -2.87
C SER A 59 -12.45 5.27 -1.37
N LEU A 60 -11.94 6.44 -0.95
CA LEU A 60 -11.75 6.75 0.47
C LEU A 60 -13.08 6.84 1.21
N ASP A 61 -14.10 7.45 0.58
CA ASP A 61 -15.42 7.58 1.20
C ASP A 61 -16.08 6.20 1.41
N ILE A 62 -15.89 5.28 0.45
CA ILE A 62 -16.45 3.93 0.50
C ILE A 62 -15.71 3.04 1.50
N LEU A 63 -14.38 3.13 1.53
CA LEU A 63 -13.50 2.25 2.32
C LEU A 63 -13.12 2.86 3.67
N LYS A 64 -13.72 4.00 4.04
CA LYS A 64 -13.43 4.69 5.28
C LYS A 64 -13.66 3.75 6.46
N ALA A 65 -12.67 3.68 7.35
CA ALA A 65 -12.84 2.99 8.62
C ALA A 65 -13.83 3.75 9.52
N GLU A 66 -14.48 3.05 10.43
CA GLU A 66 -15.27 3.67 11.49
C GLU A 66 -14.41 4.63 12.32
N ASP A 67 -14.99 5.70 12.85
CA ASP A 67 -14.25 6.80 13.49
C ASP A 67 -13.36 6.30 14.64
N HIS A 68 -13.85 5.34 15.45
CA HIS A 68 -13.06 4.76 16.54
C HIS A 68 -11.80 4.02 16.05
N ARG A 69 -11.84 3.43 14.84
CA ARG A 69 -10.68 2.77 14.21
C ARG A 69 -9.71 3.79 13.64
N TYR A 70 -10.22 4.90 13.11
CA TYR A 70 -9.42 6.02 12.66
C TYR A 70 -8.60 6.60 13.84
N ASP A 71 -9.27 6.93 14.94
CA ASP A 71 -8.64 7.49 16.14
C ASP A 71 -7.56 6.55 16.69
N TRP A 72 -7.85 5.24 16.72
CA TRP A 72 -6.88 4.23 17.13
C TRP A 72 -5.63 4.21 16.23
N TRP A 73 -5.80 4.33 14.90
CA TRP A 73 -4.69 4.36 13.96
C TRP A 73 -3.84 5.62 14.11
N ILE A 74 -4.45 6.79 14.31
CA ILE A 74 -3.75 8.05 14.56
C ILE A 74 -2.93 7.96 15.85
N ALA A 75 -3.52 7.54 16.96
CA ALA A 75 -2.81 7.38 18.23
C ALA A 75 -1.64 6.39 18.12
N ARG A 76 -1.80 5.31 17.33
CA ARG A 76 -0.72 4.37 17.04
C ARG A 76 0.39 5.02 16.22
N LEU A 77 0.06 5.81 15.21
CA LEU A 77 1.02 6.51 14.36
C LEU A 77 1.85 7.51 15.17
N GLU A 78 1.21 8.33 16.00
CA GLU A 78 1.86 9.27 16.92
C GLU A 78 2.84 8.55 17.87
N ARG A 79 2.39 7.44 18.48
CA ARG A 79 3.28 6.64 19.34
C ARG A 79 4.50 6.12 18.58
N CYS A 80 4.33 5.61 17.36
CA CYS A 80 5.46 5.17 16.53
C CYS A 80 6.39 6.33 16.18
N SER A 81 5.82 7.49 15.81
CA SER A 81 6.57 8.71 15.48
C SER A 81 7.50 9.12 16.62
N ARG A 82 6.99 9.14 17.86
CA ARG A 82 7.76 9.46 19.06
C ARG A 82 8.88 8.47 19.33
N ILE A 83 8.62 7.17 19.22
CA ILE A 83 9.63 6.12 19.42
C ILE A 83 10.75 6.24 18.38
N LEU A 84 10.40 6.59 17.14
CA LEU A 84 11.34 6.76 16.04
C LEU A 84 12.04 8.13 16.04
N GLY A 85 11.67 9.05 16.95
CA GLY A 85 12.24 10.40 17.00
C GLY A 85 11.89 11.26 15.78
N LEU A 86 10.75 11.00 15.13
CA LEU A 86 10.27 11.78 13.99
C LEU A 86 9.48 13.03 14.42
N GLU A 87 9.13 13.12 15.71
CA GLU A 87 8.59 14.33 16.33
C GLU A 87 9.77 15.29 16.63
N SER A 88 9.74 16.51 16.06
CA SER A 88 10.63 17.62 16.47
C SER A 88 10.14 18.29 17.75
#